data_AF-A0A9X3YJJ9-F1
#
_entry.id   AF-A0A9X3YJJ9-F1
#
_cell.length_a   1.000
_cell.length_b   1.000
_cell.length_c   1.000
_cell.angle_alpha   90.00
_cell.angle_beta   90.00
_cell.angle_gamma   90.00
#
_symmetry.space_group_name_H-M   'P 1'
#
loop_
_entity.id
_entity.type
_entity.pdbx_description
1 polymer ?
#
loop_
_entity_poly.entity_id
_entity_poly.type
_entity_poly.pdbx_seq_one_letter_code
_entity_poly.pdbx_strand_id
1 'polypeptide(L)'
;MPAVSKLLLALALTVASASAAAQEPKVCSGTASGIQGVMYFNSKPKDAVACQMHVKDGRIAFDPIVSNPGMSCPDASAWKLFADAVKQEFWTKWASDQQTWPGTPLALCGTGTTANCCTFGAATNPGYDNKDNPAVSCPYFPGDHLKRGALPPVRNANPPSKAHFNTFTHGIAMMKLASPDSNDTGREIRQSMAELVFRNKPMFDFVFRNDLYNQEGIQQVFARNANNITAKNSLPYRARSTTGQLTEIDFPIDSVMIKSNWIEKTRAEKLGLRDDPDAPYIKMTIATAVNDNNAPIFKAGEHWLVAFHISSKDTPNWIWATWEHVNNPGRCDYIGCNDSFGYASADKVGANQETNYTTPHTQCDHLDLASWVFRLNETYESGPRSKNLADTFNALGIGTKVPAYDEAKQLVPNASDRGWLSYRLKGSQVDFTDSYGVPTLLGNSVTEGGFMQTSSCITCHARAGTNAAGTIPLALGVFVNSLNETGYLQSINGAPDPNLYFASNQPPALQVLQTDFVWGFLTAGCVGNPKGPPCPPAAKAAPSLKSEAAPAPGERRSVRDLIQSGAGRAENND
;
A
#
# COMPACT_ATOMS: atom_id res chain seq x y z
N MET A 1 89.23 -33.45 43.55
CA MET A 1 89.29 -33.38 42.08
C MET A 1 88.38 -34.48 41.52
N PRO A 2 87.09 -34.22 41.27
CA PRO A 2 86.17 -35.21 40.69
C PRO A 2 86.18 -35.09 39.14
N ALA A 3 86.15 -36.14 38.31
CA ALA A 3 85.26 -37.32 38.20
C ALA A 3 83.85 -36.94 37.67
N VAL A 4 83.14 -37.66 36.80
CA VAL A 4 83.32 -38.83 35.91
C VAL A 4 82.04 -38.85 35.01
N SER A 5 82.16 -39.34 33.76
CA SER A 5 81.16 -39.98 32.86
C SER A 5 79.75 -39.43 32.53
N LYS A 6 79.49 -39.40 31.20
CA LYS A 6 78.39 -39.98 30.37
C LYS A 6 77.20 -40.63 31.13
N LEU A 7 75.90 -40.52 30.76
CA LEU A 7 75.25 -40.73 29.44
C LEU A 7 73.71 -40.41 29.53
N LEU A 8 73.09 -39.96 28.41
CA LEU A 8 71.68 -40.07 27.93
C LEU A 8 70.46 -40.13 28.90
N LEU A 9 69.48 -39.21 28.70
CA LEU A 9 68.05 -39.55 28.48
C LEU A 9 67.23 -38.33 27.98
N ALA A 10 66.31 -38.56 27.04
CA ALA A 10 65.35 -37.58 26.55
C ALA A 10 64.09 -37.54 27.43
N LEU A 11 63.55 -36.35 27.73
CA LEU A 11 62.11 -36.14 27.90
C LEU A 11 61.70 -34.64 27.77
N ALA A 12 60.46 -34.46 27.34
CA ALA A 12 59.81 -33.28 26.75
C ALA A 12 59.38 -32.14 27.71
N LEU A 13 58.82 -31.07 27.08
CA LEU A 13 57.99 -29.95 27.62
C LEU A 13 58.79 -28.84 28.36
N THR A 14 58.55 -27.53 28.23
CA THR A 14 57.36 -26.72 27.86
C THR A 14 57.77 -25.30 27.44
N VAL A 15 56.91 -24.68 26.62
CA VAL A 15 56.86 -23.29 26.18
C VAL A 15 56.65 -22.31 27.35
N ALA A 16 57.31 -21.14 27.30
CA ALA A 16 56.87 -19.93 27.97
C ALA A 16 57.27 -18.70 27.14
N SER A 17 56.60 -18.50 26.01
CA SER A 17 56.56 -17.21 25.32
C SER A 17 55.83 -16.21 26.22
N ALA A 18 56.50 -15.10 26.49
CA ALA A 18 55.94 -13.96 27.19
C ALA A 18 54.62 -13.51 26.54
N SER A 19 53.63 -13.34 27.41
CA SER A 19 52.29 -12.83 27.18
C SER A 19 52.24 -11.66 26.19
N ALA A 20 51.68 -11.90 25.00
CA ALA A 20 50.91 -10.88 24.32
C ALA A 20 49.78 -10.48 25.27
N ALA A 21 49.69 -9.19 25.59
CA ALA A 21 48.55 -8.65 26.32
C ALA A 21 47.27 -9.11 25.63
N ALA A 22 46.38 -9.73 26.39
CA ALA A 22 45.07 -10.12 25.93
C ALA A 22 44.33 -8.86 25.46
N GLN A 23 44.03 -8.77 24.17
CA GLN A 23 43.15 -7.75 23.62
C GLN A 23 41.71 -8.17 23.98
N GLU A 24 41.23 -7.75 25.14
CA GLU A 24 39.82 -7.86 25.51
C GLU A 24 38.94 -7.00 24.59
N PRO A 25 37.68 -7.37 24.38
CA PRO A 25 37.21 -7.62 23.02
C PRO A 25 36.48 -6.41 22.39
N LYS A 26 36.51 -6.36 21.04
CA LYS A 26 35.74 -5.44 20.16
C LYS A 26 34.23 -5.75 20.23
N VAL A 27 33.61 -5.52 21.39
CA VAL A 27 32.28 -6.05 21.72
C VAL A 27 31.37 -4.95 22.23
N CYS A 28 30.18 -4.87 21.66
CA CYS A 28 29.07 -4.10 22.19
C CYS A 28 28.69 -4.66 23.56
N SER A 29 28.78 -3.85 24.61
CA SER A 29 28.33 -4.23 25.96
C SER A 29 26.90 -3.72 26.22
N GLY A 30 26.07 -4.51 26.88
CA GLY A 30 24.67 -4.16 27.19
C GLY A 30 23.69 -4.41 26.04
N THR A 31 22.49 -3.80 26.11
CA THR A 31 21.46 -3.87 25.06
C THR A 31 21.64 -2.76 24.03
N ALA A 32 20.97 -2.87 22.87
CA ALA A 32 20.95 -1.85 21.80
C ALA A 32 20.13 -0.59 22.19
N SER A 33 20.34 -0.06 23.39
CA SER A 33 19.51 0.96 24.03
C SER A 33 19.42 2.27 23.25
N GLY A 34 20.46 2.65 22.50
CA GLY A 34 20.46 3.83 21.63
C GLY A 34 19.45 3.72 20.48
N ILE A 35 19.54 2.63 19.69
CA ILE A 35 18.58 2.36 18.61
C ILE A 35 17.18 2.19 19.22
N GLN A 36 17.04 1.38 20.26
CA GLN A 36 15.75 1.13 20.92
C GLN A 36 15.11 2.42 21.46
N GLY A 37 15.91 3.35 21.99
CA GLY A 37 15.44 4.64 22.47
C GLY A 37 14.89 5.53 21.35
N VAL A 38 15.51 5.53 20.17
CA VAL A 38 14.97 6.24 18.99
C VAL A 38 13.72 5.55 18.45
N MET A 39 13.69 4.21 18.46
CA MET A 39 12.55 3.42 17.98
C MET A 39 11.33 3.49 18.90
N TYR A 40 11.48 3.98 20.14
CA TYR A 40 10.39 4.13 21.11
C TYR A 40 9.20 4.92 20.55
N PHE A 41 9.45 5.96 19.75
CA PHE A 41 8.36 6.77 19.19
C PHE A 41 7.52 6.00 18.16
N ASN A 42 8.09 5.00 17.50
CA ASN A 42 7.36 4.14 16.56
C ASN A 42 6.50 3.09 17.26
N SER A 43 6.74 2.80 18.54
CA SER A 43 6.03 1.75 19.28
C SER A 43 4.70 2.18 19.87
N LYS A 44 4.35 3.48 19.81
CA LYS A 44 3.08 4.00 20.35
C LYS A 44 1.89 3.20 19.78
N PRO A 45 1.02 2.61 20.61
CA PRO A 45 -0.22 1.98 20.15
C PRO A 45 -1.04 2.95 19.30
N LYS A 46 -1.58 2.44 18.19
CA LYS A 46 -2.34 3.26 17.24
C LYS A 46 -3.83 3.29 17.59
N ASP A 47 -4.34 2.20 18.14
CA ASP A 47 -5.73 2.08 18.56
C ASP A 47 -5.95 2.61 19.98
N ALA A 48 -7.10 3.25 20.18
CA ALA A 48 -7.61 3.52 21.52
C ALA A 48 -7.98 2.22 22.25
N VAL A 49 -7.93 2.23 23.59
CA VAL A 49 -8.22 1.06 24.45
C VAL A 49 -9.63 0.48 24.22
N ALA A 50 -10.58 1.32 23.76
CA ALA A 50 -11.96 0.93 23.48
C ALA A 50 -12.17 0.28 22.10
N CYS A 51 -11.12 0.12 21.28
CA CYS A 51 -11.24 -0.42 19.94
C CYS A 51 -11.55 -1.92 19.97
N GLN A 52 -12.80 -2.26 19.71
CA GLN A 52 -13.29 -3.64 19.59
C GLN A 52 -14.13 -3.77 18.32
N MET A 53 -13.98 -4.89 17.62
CA MET A 53 -14.84 -5.27 16.50
C MET A 53 -15.79 -6.40 16.89
N HIS A 54 -16.97 -6.38 16.30
CA HIS A 54 -17.98 -7.42 16.42
C HIS A 54 -18.57 -7.72 15.05
N VAL A 55 -18.92 -8.97 14.78
CA VAL A 55 -19.61 -9.36 13.56
C VAL A 55 -21.10 -9.53 13.86
N LYS A 56 -21.93 -8.72 13.20
CA LYS A 56 -23.39 -8.78 13.28
C LYS A 56 -23.95 -8.89 11.86
N ASP A 57 -24.78 -9.90 11.62
CA ASP A 57 -25.39 -10.16 10.31
C ASP A 57 -24.38 -10.23 9.16
N GLY A 58 -23.21 -10.82 9.42
CA GLY A 58 -22.10 -10.96 8.47
C GLY A 58 -21.36 -9.66 8.16
N ARG A 59 -21.59 -8.58 8.93
CA ARG A 59 -20.91 -7.29 8.80
C ARG A 59 -20.13 -6.96 10.06
N ILE A 60 -18.98 -6.33 9.88
CA ILE A 60 -18.17 -5.83 10.99
C ILE A 60 -18.74 -4.51 11.49
N ALA A 61 -18.92 -4.40 12.80
CA ALA A 61 -19.27 -3.19 13.51
C ALA A 61 -18.28 -2.93 14.64
N PHE A 62 -18.09 -1.66 14.98
CA PHE A 62 -17.33 -1.24 16.15
C PHE A 62 -18.28 -0.97 17.33
N ASP A 63 -17.73 -0.98 18.54
CA ASP A 63 -18.48 -0.56 19.72
C ASP A 63 -19.01 0.88 19.57
N PRO A 64 -20.23 1.19 20.05
CA PRO A 64 -20.85 2.51 19.86
C PRO A 64 -20.06 3.70 20.39
N ILE A 65 -19.13 3.48 21.34
CA ILE A 65 -18.23 4.53 21.86
C ILE A 65 -17.21 4.99 20.81
N VAL A 66 -16.90 4.15 19.83
CA VAL A 66 -15.99 4.44 18.72
C VAL A 66 -16.78 5.14 17.60
N SER A 67 -16.83 6.47 17.66
CA SER A 67 -17.59 7.28 16.68
C SER A 67 -16.90 7.47 15.34
N ASN A 68 -15.56 7.38 15.31
CA ASN A 68 -14.75 7.48 14.09
C ASN A 68 -13.62 6.43 14.13
N PRO A 69 -13.92 5.15 13.82
CA PRO A 69 -12.94 4.09 13.91
C PRO A 69 -11.73 4.33 13.01
N GLY A 70 -11.91 4.98 11.87
CA GLY A 70 -10.82 5.30 10.95
C GLY A 70 -9.74 6.19 11.57
N MET A 71 -10.09 7.07 12.52
CA MET A 71 -9.13 7.95 13.21
C MET A 71 -8.72 7.44 14.59
N SER A 72 -9.65 6.84 15.35
CA SER A 72 -9.39 6.42 16.73
C SER A 72 -8.93 4.96 16.87
N CYS A 73 -9.19 4.15 15.84
CA CYS A 73 -8.88 2.73 15.78
C CYS A 73 -8.27 2.35 14.41
N PRO A 74 -7.19 3.00 13.96
CA PRO A 74 -6.64 2.82 12.62
C PRO A 74 -6.14 1.39 12.35
N ASP A 75 -5.59 0.66 13.33
CA ASP A 75 -5.16 -0.74 13.14
C ASP A 75 -6.38 -1.68 13.08
N ALA A 76 -7.36 -1.53 13.97
CA ALA A 76 -8.62 -2.26 13.87
C ALA A 76 -9.36 -1.97 12.56
N SER A 77 -9.37 -0.71 12.11
CA SER A 77 -9.96 -0.29 10.83
C SER A 77 -9.22 -0.90 9.65
N ALA A 78 -7.89 -0.99 9.72
CA ALA A 78 -7.09 -1.71 8.75
C ALA A 78 -7.54 -3.18 8.67
N TRP A 79 -7.67 -3.88 9.81
CA TRP A 79 -8.13 -5.27 9.84
C TRP A 79 -9.58 -5.44 9.38
N LYS A 80 -10.46 -4.47 9.63
CA LYS A 80 -11.80 -4.43 9.04
C LYS A 80 -11.72 -4.35 7.51
N LEU A 81 -10.93 -3.44 6.97
CA LEU A 81 -10.74 -3.26 5.53
C LEU A 81 -10.19 -4.54 4.88
N PHE A 82 -9.22 -5.20 5.53
CA PHE A 82 -8.71 -6.51 5.12
C PHE A 82 -9.85 -7.54 5.04
N ALA A 83 -10.62 -7.69 6.11
CA ALA A 83 -11.67 -8.71 6.17
C ALA A 83 -12.80 -8.45 5.16
N ASP A 84 -13.23 -7.19 5.03
CA ASP A 84 -14.24 -6.78 4.06
C ASP A 84 -13.76 -7.03 2.62
N ALA A 85 -12.51 -6.68 2.29
CA ALA A 85 -11.93 -6.92 0.97
C ALA A 85 -11.88 -8.42 0.63
N VAL A 86 -11.43 -9.25 1.58
CA VAL A 86 -11.38 -10.72 1.40
C VAL A 86 -12.78 -11.29 1.19
N LYS A 87 -13.78 -10.84 1.96
CA LYS A 87 -15.18 -11.27 1.81
C LYS A 87 -15.83 -10.80 0.52
N GLN A 88 -15.39 -9.65 0.02
CA GLN A 88 -15.82 -9.13 -1.29
C GLN A 88 -15.10 -9.79 -2.46
N GLU A 89 -14.15 -10.71 -2.20
CA GLU A 89 -13.38 -11.41 -3.23
C GLU A 89 -12.70 -10.42 -4.19
N PHE A 90 -11.98 -9.44 -3.65
CA PHE A 90 -11.44 -8.32 -4.42
C PHE A 90 -10.65 -8.76 -5.67
N TRP A 91 -9.91 -9.88 -5.58
CA TRP A 91 -9.15 -10.47 -6.69
C TRP A 91 -10.01 -10.84 -7.91
N THR A 92 -11.29 -11.18 -7.69
CA THR A 92 -12.25 -11.56 -8.74
C THR A 92 -13.18 -10.41 -9.08
N LYS A 93 -13.77 -9.74 -8.08
CA LYS A 93 -14.94 -8.86 -8.28
C LYS A 93 -14.60 -7.39 -8.41
N TRP A 94 -13.42 -6.96 -7.94
CA TRP A 94 -13.01 -5.56 -8.04
C TRP A 94 -12.30 -5.29 -9.37
N ALA A 95 -12.33 -4.03 -9.81
CA ALA A 95 -11.70 -3.61 -11.06
C ALA A 95 -10.20 -3.38 -10.85
N SER A 96 -9.36 -3.99 -11.69
CA SER A 96 -7.92 -3.69 -11.71
C SER A 96 -7.60 -2.34 -12.40
N ASP A 97 -6.33 -1.92 -12.42
CA ASP A 97 -5.88 -0.75 -13.22
C ASP A 97 -6.38 -0.84 -14.66
N GLN A 98 -6.09 -1.95 -15.35
CA GLN A 98 -6.44 -2.15 -16.77
C GLN A 98 -7.95 -2.15 -17.02
N GLN A 99 -8.74 -2.43 -15.98
CA GLN A 99 -10.19 -2.42 -16.04
C GLN A 99 -10.79 -1.07 -15.69
N THR A 100 -10.08 -0.26 -14.92
CA THR A 100 -10.48 1.10 -14.54
C THR A 100 -10.08 2.11 -15.62
N TRP A 101 -8.88 1.94 -16.18
CA TRP A 101 -8.31 2.77 -17.24
C TRP A 101 -8.01 1.91 -18.48
N PRO A 102 -8.94 1.88 -19.46
CA PRO A 102 -8.75 1.19 -20.73
C PRO A 102 -7.51 1.68 -21.49
N GLY A 103 -6.83 0.77 -22.20
CA GLY A 103 -5.64 1.11 -22.98
C GLY A 103 -5.92 1.95 -24.23
N THR A 104 -7.14 1.89 -24.78
CA THR A 104 -7.57 2.76 -25.90
C THR A 104 -8.95 3.31 -25.57
N PRO A 105 -9.04 4.28 -24.65
CA PRO A 105 -10.31 4.72 -24.10
C PRO A 105 -11.14 5.43 -25.17
N LEU A 106 -12.43 5.13 -25.19
CA LEU A 106 -13.43 5.93 -25.92
C LEU A 106 -13.97 7.04 -25.00
N ALA A 107 -14.43 8.14 -25.59
CA ALA A 107 -15.08 9.21 -24.84
C ALA A 107 -16.36 8.73 -24.15
N LEU A 108 -16.77 9.43 -23.08
CA LEU A 108 -18.12 9.27 -22.56
C LEU A 108 -19.18 9.65 -23.60
N CYS A 109 -20.28 8.90 -23.61
CA CYS A 109 -21.42 9.18 -24.47
C CYS A 109 -22.07 10.52 -24.11
N GLY A 110 -22.24 11.37 -25.12
CA GLY A 110 -22.97 12.63 -24.98
C GLY A 110 -24.47 12.49 -25.16
N THR A 111 -25.21 13.57 -24.91
CA THR A 111 -26.66 13.61 -25.13
C THR A 111 -27.00 13.32 -26.59
N GLY A 112 -27.59 12.15 -26.86
CA GLY A 112 -28.01 11.72 -28.20
C GLY A 112 -26.98 10.91 -28.99
N THR A 113 -25.76 10.70 -28.46
CA THR A 113 -24.73 9.86 -29.09
C THR A 113 -24.52 8.60 -28.27
N THR A 114 -24.81 7.43 -28.84
CA THR A 114 -24.63 6.13 -28.17
C THR A 114 -23.68 5.19 -28.90
N ALA A 115 -23.24 5.55 -30.11
CA ALA A 115 -22.29 4.76 -30.89
C ALA A 115 -20.84 5.22 -30.62
N ASN A 116 -19.91 4.26 -30.53
CA ASN A 116 -18.47 4.50 -30.36
C ASN A 116 -18.09 5.37 -29.14
N CYS A 117 -18.80 5.20 -28.04
CA CYS A 117 -18.57 5.90 -26.78
C CYS A 117 -18.91 4.99 -25.59
N CYS A 118 -18.50 5.39 -24.39
CA CYS A 118 -18.76 4.64 -23.15
C CYS A 118 -19.95 5.21 -22.39
N THR A 119 -20.86 4.34 -21.96
CA THR A 119 -22.04 4.68 -21.14
C THR A 119 -21.88 4.11 -19.74
N PHE A 120 -21.82 5.00 -18.74
CA PHE A 120 -21.81 4.60 -17.33
C PHE A 120 -23.08 3.80 -16.98
N GLY A 121 -22.92 2.70 -16.23
CA GLY A 121 -24.03 1.86 -15.78
C GLY A 121 -24.67 0.96 -16.86
N ALA A 122 -24.21 1.03 -18.12
CA ALA A 122 -24.73 0.16 -19.17
C ALA A 122 -24.34 -1.30 -18.94
N ALA A 123 -25.30 -2.21 -19.20
CA ALA A 123 -25.05 -3.65 -19.13
C ALA A 123 -23.99 -4.13 -20.14
N THR A 124 -23.85 -3.40 -21.25
CA THR A 124 -22.87 -3.65 -22.31
C THR A 124 -22.23 -2.33 -22.74
N ASN A 125 -20.91 -2.32 -22.91
CA ASN A 125 -20.15 -1.25 -23.53
C ASN A 125 -19.22 -1.82 -24.62
N PRO A 126 -18.70 -0.99 -25.54
CA PRO A 126 -17.67 -1.41 -26.49
C PRO A 126 -16.50 -2.16 -25.80
N GLY A 127 -16.26 -3.41 -26.22
CA GLY A 127 -15.19 -4.26 -25.72
C GLY A 127 -15.61 -5.28 -24.65
N TYR A 128 -16.78 -5.16 -24.01
CA TYR A 128 -17.22 -6.07 -22.93
C TYR A 128 -17.42 -7.53 -23.38
N ASP A 129 -17.61 -7.76 -24.67
CA ASP A 129 -17.74 -9.08 -25.30
C ASP A 129 -16.40 -9.81 -25.45
N ASN A 130 -15.27 -9.09 -25.31
CA ASN A 130 -13.95 -9.68 -25.28
C ASN A 130 -13.70 -10.37 -23.93
N LYS A 131 -13.61 -11.71 -23.94
CA LYS A 131 -13.43 -12.53 -22.74
C LYS A 131 -12.05 -12.37 -22.08
N ASP A 132 -11.03 -12.07 -22.86
CA ASP A 132 -9.65 -11.97 -22.38
C ASP A 132 -9.32 -10.55 -21.89
N ASN A 133 -9.93 -9.55 -22.52
CA ASN A 133 -9.78 -8.16 -22.14
C ASN A 133 -11.12 -7.41 -22.32
N PRO A 134 -12.04 -7.49 -21.35
CA PRO A 134 -13.34 -6.82 -21.47
C PRO A 134 -13.26 -5.28 -21.36
N ALA A 135 -12.10 -4.75 -20.96
CA ALA A 135 -11.87 -3.32 -20.73
C ALA A 135 -10.97 -2.68 -21.81
N VAL A 136 -11.04 -3.14 -23.07
CA VAL A 136 -10.21 -2.60 -24.16
C VAL A 136 -10.46 -1.11 -24.37
N SER A 137 -11.74 -0.70 -24.33
CA SER A 137 -12.16 0.66 -24.70
C SER A 137 -12.97 1.40 -23.66
N CYS A 138 -13.70 0.69 -22.80
CA CYS A 138 -14.51 1.29 -21.73
C CYS A 138 -14.18 0.65 -20.39
N PRO A 139 -14.25 1.42 -19.28
CA PRO A 139 -14.04 0.86 -17.94
C PRO A 139 -14.99 -0.31 -17.69
N TYR A 140 -14.53 -1.37 -17.03
CA TYR A 140 -15.28 -2.60 -16.78
C TYR A 140 -15.19 -3.00 -15.30
N PHE A 141 -16.32 -3.19 -14.63
CA PHE A 141 -16.34 -3.67 -13.25
C PHE A 141 -16.70 -5.17 -13.19
N PRO A 142 -15.76 -6.08 -12.88
CA PRO A 142 -16.02 -7.52 -12.94
C PRO A 142 -17.22 -7.99 -12.13
N GLY A 143 -17.43 -7.43 -10.93
CA GLY A 143 -18.53 -7.79 -10.04
C GLY A 143 -19.93 -7.57 -10.63
N ASP A 144 -20.08 -6.68 -11.61
CA ASP A 144 -21.37 -6.38 -12.26
C ASP A 144 -21.65 -7.31 -13.45
N HIS A 145 -20.62 -7.97 -13.98
CA HIS A 145 -20.69 -8.68 -15.27
C HIS A 145 -20.38 -10.18 -15.17
N LEU A 146 -19.62 -10.60 -14.16
CA LEU A 146 -19.32 -12.02 -13.95
C LEU A 146 -20.53 -12.73 -13.30
N LYS A 147 -20.93 -13.85 -13.91
CA LYS A 147 -21.91 -14.76 -13.28
C LYS A 147 -21.33 -15.33 -11.99
N ARG A 148 -22.19 -15.61 -11.01
CA ARG A 148 -21.77 -16.28 -9.76
C ARG A 148 -21.04 -17.59 -10.08
N GLY A 149 -19.82 -17.73 -9.57
CA GLY A 149 -18.98 -18.91 -9.77
C GLY A 149 -18.23 -18.97 -11.11
N ALA A 150 -18.35 -17.95 -11.97
CA ALA A 150 -17.51 -17.84 -13.15
C ALA A 150 -16.05 -17.53 -12.75
N LEU A 151 -15.09 -18.12 -13.46
CA LEU A 151 -13.68 -17.75 -13.31
C LEU A 151 -13.46 -16.34 -13.88
N PRO A 152 -12.72 -15.46 -13.18
CA PRO A 152 -12.33 -14.19 -13.74
C PRO A 152 -11.34 -14.40 -14.90
N PRO A 153 -11.28 -13.47 -15.87
CA PRO A 153 -10.17 -13.40 -16.81
C PRO A 153 -8.84 -13.41 -16.04
N VAL A 154 -7.84 -14.13 -16.57
CA VAL A 154 -6.52 -14.18 -15.94
C VAL A 154 -5.98 -12.75 -15.85
N ARG A 155 -5.49 -12.37 -14.67
CA ARG A 155 -5.07 -10.99 -14.41
C ARG A 155 -3.75 -10.69 -15.10
N ASN A 156 -3.67 -9.52 -15.73
CA ASN A 156 -2.43 -8.96 -16.24
C ASN A 156 -1.85 -8.03 -15.17
N ALA A 157 -0.75 -8.43 -14.56
CA ALA A 157 -0.01 -7.58 -13.63
C ALA A 157 1.01 -6.68 -14.36
N ASN A 158 1.36 -5.58 -13.72
CA ASN A 158 2.37 -4.64 -14.21
C ASN A 158 3.73 -4.87 -13.51
N PRO A 159 4.86 -4.47 -14.14
CA PRO A 159 6.12 -4.26 -13.42
C PRO A 159 5.91 -3.37 -12.18
N PRO A 160 6.80 -3.47 -11.17
CA PRO A 160 6.92 -2.39 -10.20
C PRO A 160 7.26 -1.08 -10.94
N SER A 161 6.68 0.04 -10.49
CA SER A 161 6.89 1.34 -11.16
C SER A 161 8.38 1.66 -11.30
N LYS A 162 8.77 2.13 -12.49
CA LYS A 162 10.16 2.51 -12.78
C LYS A 162 10.61 3.79 -12.06
N ALA A 163 9.67 4.55 -11.52
CA ALA A 163 9.99 5.75 -10.73
C ALA A 163 10.93 5.44 -9.57
N HIS A 164 10.91 4.20 -9.09
CA HIS A 164 11.75 3.72 -7.99
C HIS A 164 13.17 3.29 -8.42
N PHE A 165 13.52 3.50 -9.69
CA PHE A 165 14.89 3.29 -10.20
C PHE A 165 15.56 4.63 -10.47
N ASN A 166 16.82 4.74 -10.06
CA ASN A 166 17.68 5.86 -10.45
C ASN A 166 18.24 5.59 -11.85
N THR A 167 17.43 5.74 -12.89
CA THR A 167 17.93 5.74 -14.27
C THR A 167 18.55 7.11 -14.57
N PHE A 168 19.77 7.34 -14.09
CA PHE A 168 20.61 8.34 -14.72
C PHE A 168 21.01 7.80 -16.10
N THR A 169 20.89 8.63 -17.13
CA THR A 169 21.01 8.34 -18.56
C THR A 169 22.40 7.87 -19.02
N HIS A 170 23.24 7.37 -18.12
CA HIS A 170 24.51 6.72 -18.44
C HIS A 170 24.57 5.39 -17.69
N GLY A 171 24.16 4.34 -18.40
CA GLY A 171 24.29 2.96 -17.96
C GLY A 171 25.72 2.61 -17.56
N ILE A 172 25.83 1.50 -16.83
CA ILE A 172 27.07 0.79 -16.47
C ILE A 172 27.68 1.17 -15.10
N ALA A 173 27.45 2.36 -14.52
CA ALA A 173 28.15 2.76 -13.29
C ALA A 173 27.48 2.36 -11.95
N MET A 174 26.14 2.27 -11.85
CA MET A 174 25.48 1.95 -10.57
C MET A 174 25.56 0.47 -10.17
N MET A 175 25.82 -0.45 -11.11
CA MET A 175 26.12 -1.85 -10.79
C MET A 175 27.40 -2.01 -9.96
N LYS A 176 28.29 -0.99 -9.94
CA LYS A 176 29.51 -1.00 -9.11
C LYS A 176 29.33 -0.35 -7.73
N LEU A 177 28.20 0.34 -7.48
CA LEU A 177 27.88 0.96 -6.19
C LEU A 177 26.88 0.13 -5.36
N ALA A 178 26.08 -0.71 -6.01
CA ALA A 178 25.48 -1.84 -5.33
C ALA A 178 26.62 -2.82 -5.03
N SER A 179 27.09 -2.83 -3.78
CA SER A 179 27.97 -3.91 -3.34
C SER A 179 27.31 -5.25 -3.72
N PRO A 180 28.04 -6.23 -4.28
CA PRO A 180 27.53 -7.59 -4.42
C PRO A 180 27.01 -8.17 -3.08
N ASP A 181 27.39 -7.54 -1.97
CA ASP A 181 26.94 -7.82 -0.60
C ASP A 181 25.75 -6.96 -0.13
N SER A 182 24.97 -6.33 -1.03
CA SER A 182 23.74 -5.66 -0.63
C SER A 182 22.72 -6.73 -0.19
N ASN A 183 22.81 -7.14 1.07
CA ASN A 183 21.81 -7.88 1.82
C ASN A 183 20.54 -7.00 1.88
N ASP A 184 19.79 -6.88 0.78
CA ASP A 184 18.45 -6.29 0.76
C ASP A 184 17.56 -7.20 -0.09
N THR A 185 17.17 -8.32 0.50
CA THR A 185 16.29 -9.31 -0.12
C THR A 185 14.92 -8.69 -0.42
N GLY A 186 14.45 -7.74 0.40
CA GLY A 186 13.23 -6.98 0.13
C GLY A 186 13.28 -6.27 -1.22
N ARG A 187 14.41 -5.64 -1.55
CA ARG A 187 14.65 -5.06 -2.87
C ARG A 187 14.70 -6.10 -3.99
N GLU A 188 15.31 -7.26 -3.79
CA GLU A 188 15.33 -8.32 -4.81
C GLU A 188 13.91 -8.84 -5.10
N ILE A 189 13.10 -9.03 -4.05
CA ILE A 189 11.68 -9.41 -4.18
C ILE A 189 10.95 -8.30 -4.93
N ARG A 190 11.11 -7.02 -4.54
CA ARG A 190 10.52 -5.87 -5.25
C ARG A 190 10.78 -5.87 -6.74
N GLN A 191 12.04 -6.05 -7.13
CA GLN A 191 12.44 -6.03 -8.55
C GLN A 191 11.94 -7.24 -9.33
N SER A 192 11.40 -8.23 -8.63
CA SER A 192 10.86 -9.45 -9.20
C SER A 192 9.44 -9.76 -8.71
N MET A 193 8.67 -8.71 -8.35
CA MET A 193 7.24 -8.82 -8.03
C MET A 193 6.34 -8.27 -9.15
N ALA A 194 5.18 -8.87 -9.29
CA ALA A 194 4.08 -8.47 -10.15
C ALA A 194 3.08 -7.65 -9.32
N GLU A 195 2.81 -6.41 -9.74
CA GLU A 195 1.90 -5.50 -9.04
C GLU A 195 0.50 -5.52 -9.67
N LEU A 196 -0.53 -5.65 -8.84
CA LEU A 196 -1.94 -5.52 -9.21
C LEU A 196 -2.64 -4.54 -8.27
N VAL A 197 -3.22 -3.48 -8.83
CA VAL A 197 -4.00 -2.51 -8.08
C VAL A 197 -5.49 -2.66 -8.39
N PHE A 198 -6.33 -2.77 -7.36
CA PHE A 198 -7.78 -2.98 -7.44
C PHE A 198 -8.55 -1.80 -6.84
N ARG A 199 -9.73 -1.51 -7.39
CA ARG A 199 -10.72 -0.54 -6.86
C ARG A 199 -12.04 -1.22 -6.59
N ASN A 200 -12.63 -0.91 -5.45
CA ASN A 200 -14.00 -1.29 -5.18
C ASN A 200 -14.99 -0.50 -6.05
N LYS A 201 -16.27 -0.90 -6.00
CA LYS A 201 -17.30 -0.35 -6.88
C LYS A 201 -17.50 1.17 -6.73
N PRO A 202 -17.63 1.75 -5.52
CA PRO A 202 -17.78 3.21 -5.36
C PRO A 202 -16.65 4.01 -6.00
N MET A 203 -15.41 3.58 -5.82
CA MET A 203 -14.25 4.23 -6.41
C MET A 203 -14.26 4.11 -7.94
N PHE A 204 -14.51 2.92 -8.47
CA PHE A 204 -14.62 2.68 -9.91
C PHE A 204 -15.75 3.51 -10.56
N ASP A 205 -16.94 3.51 -9.95
CA ASP A 205 -18.10 4.23 -10.45
C ASP A 205 -17.83 5.74 -10.48
N PHE A 206 -17.13 6.27 -9.47
CA PHE A 206 -16.71 7.67 -9.44
C PHE A 206 -15.77 8.03 -10.59
N VAL A 207 -14.78 7.18 -10.89
CA VAL A 207 -13.87 7.40 -12.03
C VAL A 207 -14.65 7.41 -13.34
N PHE A 208 -15.48 6.39 -13.57
CA PHE A 208 -16.19 6.23 -14.85
C PHE A 208 -17.22 7.34 -15.06
N ARG A 209 -18.09 7.61 -14.09
CA ARG A 209 -19.16 8.60 -14.24
C ARG A 209 -18.67 10.05 -14.39
N ASN A 210 -17.43 10.34 -14.03
CA ASN A 210 -16.87 11.69 -14.07
C ASN A 210 -15.80 11.85 -15.17
N ASP A 211 -15.74 10.93 -16.13
CA ASP A 211 -14.79 10.96 -17.26
C ASP A 211 -13.31 10.89 -16.83
N LEU A 212 -13.03 10.39 -15.62
CA LEU A 212 -11.66 10.39 -15.07
C LEU A 212 -10.84 9.17 -15.53
N TYR A 213 -11.37 8.33 -16.42
CA TYR A 213 -10.68 7.16 -16.96
C TYR A 213 -9.80 7.49 -18.19
N ASN A 214 -9.78 8.75 -18.61
CA ASN A 214 -8.93 9.27 -19.70
C ASN A 214 -8.31 10.62 -19.30
N GLN A 215 -7.22 11.01 -19.98
CA GLN A 215 -6.48 12.24 -19.67
C GLN A 215 -7.31 13.50 -19.92
N GLU A 216 -8.13 13.53 -20.97
CA GLU A 216 -8.93 14.68 -21.33
C GLU A 216 -9.91 15.06 -20.21
N GLY A 217 -10.62 14.09 -19.63
CA GLY A 217 -11.53 14.35 -18.51
C GLY A 217 -10.80 14.85 -17.26
N ILE A 218 -9.62 14.31 -16.96
CA ILE A 218 -8.77 14.76 -15.83
C ILE A 218 -8.30 16.21 -16.05
N GLN A 219 -7.80 16.54 -17.25
CA GLN A 219 -7.40 17.89 -17.63
C GLN A 219 -8.56 18.89 -17.52
N GLN A 220 -9.78 18.47 -17.85
CA GLN A 220 -10.96 19.33 -17.70
C GLN A 220 -11.25 19.68 -16.23
N VAL A 221 -11.00 18.79 -15.27
CA VAL A 221 -11.12 19.12 -13.83
C VAL A 221 -10.11 20.19 -13.45
N PHE A 222 -8.84 20.03 -13.87
CA PHE A 222 -7.79 21.02 -13.64
C PHE A 222 -8.19 22.39 -14.22
N ALA A 223 -8.64 22.43 -15.48
CA ALA A 223 -9.03 23.67 -16.14
C ALA A 223 -10.19 24.37 -15.43
N ARG A 224 -11.21 23.62 -14.99
CA ARG A 224 -12.35 24.18 -14.22
C ARG A 224 -11.89 24.77 -12.88
N ASN A 225 -10.99 24.09 -12.18
CA ASN A 225 -10.44 24.59 -10.92
C ASN A 225 -9.61 25.88 -11.13
N ALA A 226 -8.66 25.84 -12.06
CA ALA A 226 -7.79 26.99 -12.37
C ALA A 226 -8.59 28.23 -12.81
N ASN A 227 -9.65 28.03 -13.59
CA ASN A 227 -10.56 29.10 -13.99
C ASN A 227 -11.35 29.68 -12.81
N ASN A 228 -11.80 28.85 -11.86
CA ASN A 228 -12.51 29.32 -10.67
C ASN A 228 -11.64 30.18 -9.74
N ILE A 229 -10.35 29.85 -9.62
CA ILE A 229 -9.40 30.62 -8.80
C ILE A 229 -9.13 32.01 -9.38
N THR A 230 -9.19 32.17 -10.71
CA THR A 230 -8.86 33.44 -11.38
C THR A 230 -10.09 34.27 -11.76
N ALA A 231 -11.29 33.70 -11.70
CA ALA A 231 -12.53 34.40 -12.04
C ALA A 231 -12.96 35.38 -10.93
N LYS A 232 -12.92 36.67 -11.24
CA LYS A 232 -13.28 37.77 -10.31
C LYS A 232 -14.67 37.61 -9.68
N ASN A 233 -15.62 37.05 -10.41
CA ASN A 233 -17.00 36.91 -9.95
C ASN A 233 -17.23 35.66 -9.07
N SER A 234 -16.26 34.75 -8.95
CA SER A 234 -16.37 33.57 -8.10
C SER A 234 -15.63 33.68 -6.78
N LEU A 235 -14.60 34.52 -6.67
CA LEU A 235 -13.87 34.70 -5.41
C LEU A 235 -14.75 35.32 -4.31
N PRO A 236 -14.66 34.88 -3.04
CA PRO A 236 -13.76 33.85 -2.47
C PRO A 236 -14.32 32.42 -2.52
N TYR A 237 -15.37 32.17 -3.30
CA TYR A 237 -16.13 30.93 -3.29
C TYR A 237 -15.58 29.89 -4.29
N ARG A 238 -15.55 28.63 -3.83
CA ARG A 238 -15.27 27.49 -4.69
C ARG A 238 -16.46 27.22 -5.62
N ALA A 239 -16.16 26.91 -6.87
CA ALA A 239 -17.16 26.34 -7.76
C ALA A 239 -17.63 24.99 -7.20
N ARG A 240 -18.93 24.71 -7.32
CA ARG A 240 -19.52 23.47 -6.80
C ARG A 240 -19.24 22.32 -7.77
N SER A 241 -18.59 21.26 -7.29
CA SER A 241 -18.50 19.99 -8.02
C SER A 241 -19.87 19.36 -8.19
N THR A 242 -20.19 18.96 -9.42
CA THR A 242 -21.37 18.14 -9.74
C THR A 242 -20.94 16.96 -10.62
N THR A 243 -21.73 15.88 -10.66
CA THR A 243 -21.41 14.71 -11.48
C THR A 243 -21.16 15.10 -12.93
N GLY A 244 -20.03 14.65 -13.49
CA GLY A 244 -19.61 14.97 -14.87
C GLY A 244 -19.04 16.40 -15.04
N GLN A 245 -19.07 17.24 -14.01
CA GLN A 245 -18.50 18.59 -14.00
C GLN A 245 -17.76 18.88 -12.70
N LEU A 246 -16.83 17.98 -12.35
CA LEU A 246 -16.01 18.12 -11.15
C LEU A 246 -15.07 19.33 -11.25
N THR A 247 -14.94 20.09 -10.16
CA THR A 247 -13.93 21.15 -10.01
C THR A 247 -12.76 20.71 -9.13
N GLU A 248 -12.89 19.56 -8.48
CA GLU A 248 -11.83 18.86 -7.74
C GLU A 248 -12.09 17.36 -7.83
N ILE A 249 -11.04 16.56 -7.69
CA ILE A 249 -11.16 15.11 -7.54
C ILE A 249 -11.21 14.85 -6.04
N ASP A 250 -12.34 14.38 -5.55
CA ASP A 250 -12.53 13.96 -4.15
C ASP A 250 -13.39 12.70 -4.17
N PHE A 251 -12.77 11.56 -3.85
CA PHE A 251 -13.42 10.27 -3.96
C PHE A 251 -14.54 10.10 -2.91
N PRO A 252 -15.57 9.28 -3.20
CA PRO A 252 -16.56 8.89 -2.20
C PRO A 252 -15.89 8.26 -0.97
N ILE A 253 -16.42 8.54 0.22
CA ILE A 253 -15.89 8.04 1.51
C ILE A 253 -15.76 6.52 1.60
N ASP A 254 -16.58 5.77 0.86
CA ASP A 254 -16.57 4.32 0.80
C ASP A 254 -15.63 3.78 -0.30
N SER A 255 -14.77 4.64 -0.87
CA SER A 255 -13.75 4.25 -1.85
C SER A 255 -12.61 3.50 -1.19
N VAL A 256 -12.27 2.34 -1.75
CA VAL A 256 -11.17 1.49 -1.29
C VAL A 256 -10.31 1.06 -2.47
N MET A 257 -9.00 1.15 -2.27
CA MET A 257 -7.98 0.71 -3.22
C MET A 257 -7.07 -0.32 -2.57
N ILE A 258 -6.69 -1.35 -3.31
CA ILE A 258 -5.75 -2.38 -2.85
C ILE A 258 -4.61 -2.47 -3.85
N LYS A 259 -3.36 -2.29 -3.40
CA LYS A 259 -2.18 -2.63 -4.18
C LYS A 259 -1.63 -3.95 -3.66
N SER A 260 -1.57 -4.97 -4.51
CA SER A 260 -1.11 -6.32 -4.14
C SER A 260 0.13 -6.73 -4.92
N ASN A 261 1.08 -7.32 -4.20
CA ASN A 261 2.41 -7.69 -4.69
C ASN A 261 2.55 -9.20 -4.73
N TRP A 262 2.83 -9.72 -5.92
CA TRP A 262 2.83 -11.16 -6.19
C TRP A 262 4.18 -11.60 -6.73
N ILE A 263 4.69 -12.76 -6.34
CA ILE A 263 5.94 -13.30 -6.86
C ILE A 263 5.71 -14.66 -7.51
N GLU A 264 6.31 -14.91 -8.67
CA GLU A 264 6.22 -16.20 -9.35
C GLU A 264 6.87 -17.30 -8.50
N LYS A 265 6.25 -18.48 -8.41
CA LYS A 265 6.67 -19.61 -7.56
C LYS A 265 8.18 -19.93 -7.65
N THR A 266 8.69 -20.19 -8.85
CA THR A 266 10.10 -20.56 -9.05
C THR A 266 11.05 -19.45 -8.60
N ARG A 267 10.66 -18.18 -8.81
CA ARG A 267 11.41 -17.02 -8.35
C ARG A 267 11.37 -16.88 -6.84
N ALA A 268 10.20 -17.05 -6.23
CA ALA A 268 10.03 -17.04 -4.78
C ALA A 268 10.95 -18.09 -4.13
N GLU A 269 10.96 -19.31 -4.66
CA GLU A 269 11.80 -20.40 -4.20
C GLU A 269 13.30 -20.09 -4.33
N LYS A 270 13.72 -19.44 -5.42
CA LYS A 270 15.11 -18.98 -5.62
C LYS A 270 15.54 -17.89 -4.64
N LEU A 271 14.61 -17.04 -4.21
CA LEU A 271 14.83 -16.02 -3.19
C LEU A 271 14.70 -16.56 -1.76
N GLY A 272 14.56 -17.87 -1.60
CA GLY A 272 14.49 -18.51 -0.27
C GLY A 272 13.10 -18.52 0.37
N LEU A 273 12.06 -18.00 -0.31
CA LEU A 273 10.69 -18.11 0.17
C LEU A 273 10.20 -19.56 0.04
N ARG A 274 9.43 -20.03 1.02
CA ARG A 274 8.91 -21.39 1.08
C ARG A 274 7.44 -21.36 1.50
N ASP A 275 6.61 -22.07 0.76
CA ASP A 275 5.19 -22.25 1.06
C ASP A 275 5.04 -23.23 2.23
N ASP A 276 5.20 -22.69 3.44
CA ASP A 276 5.12 -23.42 4.69
C ASP A 276 3.67 -23.87 4.94
N PRO A 277 3.39 -25.17 5.17
CA PRO A 277 2.05 -25.63 5.54
C PRO A 277 1.46 -24.89 6.74
N ASP A 278 2.27 -24.42 7.68
CA ASP A 278 1.84 -23.68 8.88
C ASP A 278 1.56 -22.19 8.62
N ALA A 279 2.16 -21.63 7.58
CA ALA A 279 1.94 -20.27 7.11
C ALA A 279 1.89 -20.25 5.56
N PRO A 280 0.83 -20.80 4.96
CA PRO A 280 0.77 -20.92 3.50
C PRO A 280 0.52 -19.57 2.86
N TYR A 281 0.98 -19.42 1.61
CA TYR A 281 0.71 -18.22 0.81
C TYR A 281 -0.69 -18.27 0.19
N ILE A 282 -1.29 -17.10 -0.03
CA ILE A 282 -2.39 -16.95 -0.98
C ILE A 282 -1.83 -17.01 -2.40
N LYS A 283 -2.45 -17.82 -3.26
CA LYS A 283 -1.97 -18.09 -4.62
C LYS A 283 -2.97 -17.67 -5.70
N MET A 284 -2.44 -17.18 -6.81
CA MET A 284 -3.23 -16.79 -7.99
C MET A 284 -2.45 -17.07 -9.28
N THR A 285 -3.17 -17.45 -10.34
CA THR A 285 -2.59 -17.50 -11.69
C THR A 285 -2.57 -16.10 -12.29
N ILE A 286 -1.38 -15.64 -12.71
CA ILE A 286 -1.17 -14.33 -13.34
C ILE A 286 -0.60 -14.54 -14.75
N ALA A 287 -1.10 -13.78 -15.72
CA ALA A 287 -0.84 -13.97 -17.15
C ALA A 287 0.45 -13.31 -17.67
N THR A 288 0.97 -12.26 -17.03
CA THR A 288 2.00 -11.43 -17.66
C THR A 288 3.43 -11.88 -17.41
N ALA A 289 4.22 -11.87 -18.49
CA ALA A 289 5.65 -11.66 -18.44
C ALA A 289 5.94 -10.16 -18.43
N VAL A 290 6.56 -9.62 -17.38
CA VAL A 290 7.05 -8.24 -17.41
C VAL A 290 8.41 -8.22 -18.13
N ASN A 291 8.54 -7.34 -19.12
CA ASN A 291 9.79 -7.06 -19.81
C ASN A 291 10.36 -5.73 -19.29
N ASP A 292 11.63 -5.70 -18.87
CA ASP A 292 12.33 -4.50 -18.42
C ASP A 292 13.16 -3.81 -19.53
N ASN A 293 12.95 -4.22 -20.79
CA ASN A 293 13.73 -3.90 -21.99
C ASN A 293 15.04 -4.70 -22.17
N ASN A 294 15.39 -5.66 -21.30
CA ASN A 294 16.54 -6.55 -21.50
C ASN A 294 16.18 -8.06 -21.56
N ALA A 295 15.17 -8.53 -20.81
CA ALA A 295 14.63 -9.89 -20.91
C ALA A 295 13.24 -10.03 -20.22
N PRO A 296 12.48 -11.11 -20.44
CA PRO A 296 11.33 -11.45 -19.60
C PRO A 296 11.80 -11.75 -18.18
N ILE A 297 11.44 -10.91 -17.20
CA ILE A 297 11.75 -11.15 -15.78
C ILE A 297 10.76 -12.15 -15.18
N PHE A 298 9.51 -12.18 -15.67
CA PHE A 298 8.40 -12.95 -15.11
C PHE A 298 7.86 -13.96 -16.09
N LYS A 299 7.34 -15.07 -15.56
CA LYS A 299 6.63 -16.11 -16.33
C LYS A 299 5.18 -16.11 -15.89
N ALA A 300 4.27 -16.33 -16.84
CA ALA A 300 2.89 -16.65 -16.50
C ALA A 300 2.83 -17.92 -15.64
N GLY A 301 1.88 -17.99 -14.70
CA GLY A 301 1.70 -19.16 -13.85
C GLY A 301 1.33 -18.84 -12.40
N GLU A 302 1.64 -19.76 -11.50
CA GLU A 302 1.41 -19.62 -10.06
C GLU A 302 2.24 -18.48 -9.47
N HIS A 303 1.56 -17.54 -8.83
CA HIS A 303 2.18 -16.49 -8.04
C HIS A 303 1.68 -16.50 -6.60
N TRP A 304 2.57 -16.15 -5.67
CA TRP A 304 2.32 -16.05 -4.25
C TRP A 304 2.18 -14.59 -3.83
N LEU A 305 1.12 -14.27 -3.10
CA LEU A 305 0.93 -12.93 -2.53
C LEU A 305 1.93 -12.73 -1.40
N VAL A 306 2.94 -11.88 -1.60
CA VAL A 306 3.96 -11.61 -0.57
C VAL A 306 3.58 -10.44 0.32
N ALA A 307 2.87 -9.46 -0.24
CA ALA A 307 2.47 -8.27 0.50
C ALA A 307 1.36 -7.50 -0.21
N PHE A 308 0.67 -6.61 0.50
CA PHE A 308 -0.29 -5.70 -0.11
C PHE A 308 -0.56 -4.48 0.80
N HIS A 309 -1.00 -3.41 0.17
CA HIS A 309 -1.51 -2.21 0.83
C HIS A 309 -3.02 -2.14 0.62
N ILE A 310 -3.76 -1.69 1.63
CA ILE A 310 -5.14 -1.27 1.49
C ILE A 310 -5.23 0.19 1.91
N SER A 311 -5.89 0.99 1.07
CA SER A 311 -6.16 2.40 1.35
C SER A 311 -7.66 2.68 1.25
N SER A 312 -8.19 3.48 2.17
CA SER A 312 -9.62 3.84 2.22
C SER A 312 -9.84 5.34 2.39
N LYS A 313 -10.85 5.90 1.72
CA LYS A 313 -11.28 7.31 1.83
C LYS A 313 -12.15 7.58 3.07
N ASP A 314 -12.25 6.62 4.00
CA ASP A 314 -13.02 6.76 5.25
C ASP A 314 -12.61 8.00 6.10
N THR A 315 -11.42 8.56 5.85
CA THR A 315 -10.92 9.81 6.46
C THR A 315 -10.46 10.80 5.38
N PRO A 316 -10.39 12.12 5.68
CA PRO A 316 -9.96 13.11 4.69
C PRO A 316 -8.57 12.85 4.07
N ASN A 317 -7.62 12.36 4.88
CA ASN A 317 -6.25 12.06 4.46
C ASN A 317 -6.07 10.61 3.99
N TRP A 318 -7.16 9.85 3.86
CA TRP A 318 -7.18 8.40 3.67
C TRP A 318 -6.57 7.62 4.84
N ILE A 319 -7.09 6.41 5.06
CA ILE A 319 -6.43 5.39 5.86
C ILE A 319 -5.48 4.63 4.94
N TRP A 320 -4.25 4.41 5.38
CA TRP A 320 -3.23 3.62 4.70
C TRP A 320 -2.81 2.48 5.62
N ALA A 321 -2.81 1.26 5.11
CA ALA A 321 -2.34 0.11 5.88
C ALA A 321 -1.60 -0.87 4.98
N THR A 322 -0.60 -1.54 5.54
CA THR A 322 0.19 -2.53 4.80
C THR A 322 0.31 -3.84 5.55
N TRP A 323 0.17 -4.92 4.81
CA TRP A 323 0.35 -6.28 5.29
C TRP A 323 1.43 -6.99 4.52
N GLU A 324 2.15 -7.84 5.23
CA GLU A 324 3.21 -8.66 4.67
C GLU A 324 3.09 -10.09 5.20
N HIS A 325 3.48 -11.04 4.36
CA HIS A 325 3.53 -12.44 4.76
C HIS A 325 4.55 -12.64 5.90
N VAL A 326 4.27 -13.56 6.83
CA VAL A 326 5.15 -13.83 8.00
C VAL A 326 6.56 -14.27 7.59
N ASN A 327 6.70 -14.92 6.45
CA ASN A 327 7.97 -15.40 5.93
C ASN A 327 8.73 -14.37 5.08
N ASN A 328 8.22 -13.14 4.93
CA ASN A 328 8.97 -12.10 4.23
C ASN A 328 10.23 -11.72 5.04
N PRO A 329 11.42 -11.80 4.45
CA PRO A 329 12.64 -11.32 5.09
C PRO A 329 12.58 -9.81 5.26
N GLY A 330 12.99 -9.33 6.43
CA GLY A 330 13.09 -7.90 6.71
C GLY A 330 11.75 -7.17 6.88
N ARG A 331 10.64 -7.91 7.11
CA ARG A 331 9.30 -7.32 7.27
C ARG A 331 9.29 -6.14 8.25
N CYS A 332 9.97 -6.26 9.40
CA CYS A 332 10.00 -5.23 10.44
C CYS A 332 11.34 -4.46 10.51
N ASP A 333 12.17 -4.52 9.46
CA ASP A 333 13.43 -3.79 9.42
C ASP A 333 13.21 -2.27 9.46
N TYR A 334 14.20 -1.56 10.02
CA TYR A 334 14.32 -0.11 10.12
C TYR A 334 13.28 0.62 10.97
N ILE A 335 11.99 0.50 10.64
CA ILE A 335 10.90 1.26 11.25
C ILE A 335 10.07 0.43 12.24
N GLY A 336 10.31 -0.89 12.31
CA GLY A 336 9.55 -1.85 13.10
C GLY A 336 8.21 -2.25 12.45
N CYS A 337 7.45 -3.08 13.16
CA CYS A 337 6.05 -3.34 12.85
C CYS A 337 5.19 -2.96 14.05
N ASN A 338 4.06 -2.29 13.82
CA ASN A 338 3.15 -1.84 14.87
C ASN A 338 1.72 -2.31 14.53
N ASP A 339 1.18 -3.21 15.35
CA ASP A 339 -0.18 -3.72 15.27
C ASP A 339 -0.78 -3.80 16.68
N SER A 340 -1.59 -2.81 17.03
CA SER A 340 -2.26 -2.73 18.33
C SER A 340 -3.56 -3.54 18.42
N PHE A 341 -3.94 -4.24 17.35
CA PHE A 341 -5.21 -4.96 17.27
C PHE A 341 -5.09 -6.44 16.90
N GLY A 342 -4.33 -6.76 15.85
CA GLY A 342 -4.38 -8.05 15.18
C GLY A 342 -3.49 -9.11 15.80
N TYR A 343 -2.18 -8.93 15.72
CA TYR A 343 -1.18 -9.85 16.25
C TYR A 343 -0.25 -9.14 17.22
N ALA A 344 -0.08 -9.73 18.41
CA ALA A 344 0.90 -9.25 19.36
C ALA A 344 2.32 -9.63 18.90
N SER A 345 3.29 -8.79 19.21
CA SER A 345 4.71 -9.04 19.04
C SER A 345 5.14 -10.30 19.79
N ALA A 346 6.07 -11.05 19.19
CA ALA A 346 6.75 -12.16 19.85
C ALA A 346 7.88 -11.69 20.79
N ASP A 347 8.22 -10.39 20.76
CA ASP A 347 9.28 -9.82 21.58
C ASP A 347 8.99 -10.03 23.08
N LYS A 348 10.06 -10.30 23.84
CA LYS A 348 9.97 -10.42 25.31
C LYS A 348 9.88 -9.02 25.93
N VAL A 349 8.65 -8.57 26.17
CA VAL A 349 8.37 -7.29 26.85
C VAL A 349 8.02 -7.51 28.34
N GLY A 350 8.19 -6.47 29.16
CA GLY A 350 7.83 -6.51 30.57
C GLY A 350 6.31 -6.60 30.80
N ALA A 351 5.89 -7.09 31.96
CA ALA A 351 4.48 -7.35 32.26
C ALA A 351 3.54 -6.12 32.17
N ASN A 352 4.08 -4.91 32.28
CA ASN A 352 3.33 -3.64 32.19
C ASN A 352 3.62 -2.87 30.89
N GLN A 353 4.11 -3.55 29.86
CA GLN A 353 4.41 -2.95 28.55
C GLN A 353 3.46 -3.50 27.50
N GLU A 354 3.16 -2.65 26.51
CA GLU A 354 2.35 -3.03 25.36
C GLU A 354 3.08 -4.05 24.47
N THR A 355 2.31 -4.96 23.88
CA THR A 355 2.82 -6.01 22.98
C THR A 355 2.53 -5.70 21.51
N ASN A 356 2.21 -4.46 21.15
CA ASN A 356 1.80 -4.08 19.78
C ASN A 356 2.98 -3.91 18.81
N TYR A 357 4.20 -3.77 19.32
CA TYR A 357 5.35 -3.38 18.52
C TYR A 357 6.40 -4.49 18.45
N THR A 358 6.77 -4.86 17.23
CA THR A 358 7.92 -5.74 16.94
C THR A 358 9.11 -4.88 16.55
N THR A 359 10.15 -4.95 17.37
CA THR A 359 11.37 -4.16 17.20
C THR A 359 12.22 -4.69 16.04
N PRO A 360 12.89 -3.82 15.26
CA PRO A 360 13.87 -4.28 14.28
C PRO A 360 14.97 -5.08 14.96
N HIS A 361 15.45 -6.14 14.30
CA HIS A 361 16.58 -6.89 14.82
C HIS A 361 17.86 -6.03 14.78
N THR A 362 18.73 -6.23 15.78
CA THR A 362 19.99 -5.50 15.90
C THR A 362 21.16 -6.44 16.13
N GLN A 363 22.35 -6.04 15.69
CA GLN A 363 23.59 -6.76 15.93
C GLN A 363 24.73 -5.78 16.23
N CYS A 364 25.81 -6.30 16.80
CA CYS A 364 27.05 -5.55 16.94
C CYS A 364 27.80 -5.55 15.60
N ASP A 365 28.35 -4.40 15.19
CA ASP A 365 29.16 -4.30 13.97
C ASP A 365 30.61 -4.80 14.14
N HIS A 366 31.04 -5.04 15.38
CA HIS A 366 32.37 -5.57 15.75
C HIS A 366 33.56 -4.74 15.24
N LEU A 367 33.35 -3.44 14.99
CA LEU A 367 34.42 -2.51 14.63
C LEU A 367 35.31 -2.16 15.84
N ASP A 368 36.44 -1.49 15.58
CA ASP A 368 37.35 -1.04 16.65
C ASP A 368 36.65 -0.12 17.66
N LEU A 369 35.69 0.66 17.18
CA LEU A 369 34.69 1.38 17.97
C LEU A 369 33.33 0.75 17.68
N ALA A 370 33.06 -0.38 18.32
CA ALA A 370 31.88 -1.19 18.05
C ALA A 370 30.58 -0.43 18.36
N SER A 371 29.59 -0.55 17.48
CA SER A 371 28.24 0.00 17.64
C SER A 371 27.18 -1.07 17.39
N TRP A 372 26.01 -0.86 17.98
CA TRP A 372 24.80 -1.54 17.57
C TRP A 372 24.33 -0.99 16.22
N VAL A 373 23.96 -1.89 15.32
CA VAL A 373 23.41 -1.61 13.99
C VAL A 373 22.21 -2.52 13.72
N PHE A 374 21.40 -2.21 12.72
CA PHE A 374 20.33 -3.11 12.30
C PHE A 374 20.90 -4.43 11.75
N ARG A 375 20.23 -5.54 12.08
CA ARG A 375 20.42 -6.82 11.42
C ARG A 375 19.25 -7.01 10.45
N LEU A 376 19.56 -7.01 9.15
CA LEU A 376 18.57 -6.92 8.08
C LEU A 376 18.25 -8.28 7.45
N ASN A 377 17.07 -8.39 6.83
CA ASN A 377 16.57 -9.56 6.09
C ASN A 377 16.33 -10.83 6.92
N GLU A 378 16.23 -10.72 8.24
CA GLU A 378 15.78 -11.85 9.05
C GLU A 378 14.25 -11.96 9.01
N THR A 379 13.74 -13.16 9.32
CA THR A 379 12.31 -13.39 9.56
C THR A 379 11.96 -12.96 10.97
N TYR A 380 10.76 -12.42 11.13
CA TYR A 380 10.23 -11.99 12.42
C TYR A 380 9.12 -12.95 12.86
N GLU A 381 9.25 -13.48 14.07
CA GLU A 381 8.20 -14.31 14.67
C GLU A 381 6.87 -13.55 14.74
N SER A 382 5.77 -14.27 14.51
CA SER A 382 4.43 -13.69 14.38
C SER A 382 3.84 -13.18 15.70
N GLY A 383 4.18 -13.84 16.80
CA GLY A 383 3.41 -13.79 18.04
C GLY A 383 1.94 -14.22 17.89
N PRO A 384 1.15 -14.19 18.98
CA PRO A 384 -0.22 -14.70 18.98
C PRO A 384 -1.21 -13.72 18.33
N ARG A 385 -2.19 -14.27 17.60
CA ARG A 385 -3.35 -13.51 17.11
C ARG A 385 -4.26 -13.12 18.28
N SER A 386 -4.74 -11.90 18.29
CA SER A 386 -5.70 -11.42 19.28
C SER A 386 -7.03 -12.18 19.20
N LYS A 387 -7.71 -12.29 20.34
CA LYS A 387 -9.02 -12.95 20.40
C LYS A 387 -10.05 -12.24 19.53
N ASN A 388 -10.08 -10.90 19.53
CA ASN A 388 -11.05 -10.13 18.75
C ASN A 388 -10.89 -10.36 17.23
N LEU A 389 -9.65 -10.35 16.72
CA LEU A 389 -9.40 -10.65 15.31
C LEU A 389 -9.75 -12.11 14.97
N ALA A 390 -9.40 -13.06 15.85
CA ALA A 390 -9.74 -14.47 15.66
C ALA A 390 -11.26 -14.70 15.58
N ASP A 391 -12.02 -14.12 16.50
CA ASP A 391 -13.48 -14.20 16.52
C ASP A 391 -14.10 -13.57 15.26
N THR A 392 -13.58 -12.42 14.83
CA THR A 392 -14.01 -11.72 13.61
C THR A 392 -13.78 -12.58 12.37
N PHE A 393 -12.58 -13.15 12.21
CA PHE A 393 -12.27 -14.01 11.06
C PHE A 393 -13.09 -15.30 11.06
N ASN A 394 -13.26 -15.93 12.23
CA ASN A 394 -14.10 -17.12 12.36
C ASN A 394 -15.55 -16.83 11.98
N ALA A 395 -16.14 -15.74 12.48
CA ALA A 395 -17.51 -15.34 12.16
C ALA A 395 -17.71 -15.02 10.67
N LEU A 396 -16.68 -14.52 9.99
CA LEU A 396 -16.70 -14.25 8.55
C LEU A 396 -16.29 -15.47 7.70
N GLY A 397 -15.81 -16.55 8.32
CA GLY A 397 -15.32 -17.75 7.65
C GLY A 397 -13.97 -17.55 6.93
N ILE A 398 -13.18 -16.55 7.33
CA ILE A 398 -11.87 -16.24 6.75
C ILE A 398 -10.82 -17.19 7.34
N GLY A 399 -10.00 -17.80 6.49
CA GLY A 399 -8.87 -18.61 6.96
C GLY A 399 -9.24 -19.93 7.63
N THR A 400 -10.41 -20.48 7.31
CA THR A 400 -10.99 -21.66 7.98
C THR A 400 -10.62 -23.01 7.35
N LYS A 401 -10.01 -23.01 6.16
CA LYS A 401 -9.72 -24.23 5.39
C LYS A 401 -8.30 -24.20 4.82
N VAL A 402 -7.62 -25.34 4.89
CA VAL A 402 -6.43 -25.55 4.06
C VAL A 402 -6.88 -25.59 2.60
N PRO A 403 -6.35 -24.72 1.71
CA PRO A 403 -6.79 -24.68 0.33
C PRO A 403 -6.36 -25.95 -0.41
N ALA A 404 -7.24 -26.47 -1.26
CA ALA A 404 -6.92 -27.52 -2.22
C ALA A 404 -6.61 -26.87 -3.57
N TYR A 405 -5.44 -26.23 -3.68
CA TYR A 405 -4.98 -25.69 -4.95
C TYR A 405 -4.66 -26.83 -5.92
N ASP A 406 -5.29 -26.78 -7.10
CA ASP A 406 -5.02 -27.69 -8.21
C ASP A 406 -4.16 -26.96 -9.23
N GLU A 407 -2.86 -27.25 -9.26
CA GLU A 407 -1.87 -26.60 -10.14
C GLU A 407 -2.17 -26.80 -11.64
N ALA A 408 -3.01 -27.78 -12.00
CA ALA A 408 -3.46 -27.99 -13.38
C ALA A 408 -4.59 -27.02 -13.80
N LYS A 409 -5.14 -26.24 -12.87
CA LYS A 409 -6.22 -25.27 -13.09
C LYS A 409 -5.75 -23.84 -12.82
N GLN A 410 -6.53 -22.88 -13.30
CA GLN A 410 -6.37 -21.48 -12.91
C GLN A 410 -6.56 -21.36 -11.39
N LEU A 411 -5.50 -20.92 -10.71
CA LEU A 411 -5.50 -20.66 -9.28
C LEU A 411 -6.23 -19.34 -9.01
N VAL A 412 -7.23 -19.39 -8.15
CA VAL A 412 -8.03 -18.24 -7.73
C VAL A 412 -8.10 -18.27 -6.20
N PRO A 413 -7.78 -17.15 -5.51
CA PRO A 413 -7.92 -17.09 -4.06
C PRO A 413 -9.35 -17.39 -3.59
N ASN A 414 -9.47 -17.86 -2.34
CA ASN A 414 -10.75 -18.11 -1.70
C ASN A 414 -10.76 -17.44 -0.32
N ALA A 415 -11.90 -16.86 0.10
CA ALA A 415 -11.99 -16.22 1.41
C ALA A 415 -11.69 -17.19 2.58
N SER A 416 -12.08 -18.47 2.45
CA SER A 416 -11.85 -19.48 3.48
C SER A 416 -10.41 -20.03 3.52
N ASP A 417 -9.54 -19.60 2.62
CA ASP A 417 -8.15 -20.04 2.54
C ASP A 417 -7.35 -19.64 3.79
N ARG A 418 -6.79 -20.64 4.49
CA ARG A 418 -5.95 -20.47 5.69
C ARG A 418 -4.76 -19.54 5.47
N GLY A 419 -4.29 -19.37 4.23
CA GLY A 419 -3.21 -18.43 3.91
C GLY A 419 -3.51 -16.99 4.30
N TRP A 420 -4.77 -16.57 4.40
CA TRP A 420 -5.12 -15.24 4.92
C TRP A 420 -4.63 -15.02 6.36
N LEU A 421 -4.41 -16.10 7.13
CA LEU A 421 -3.87 -16.03 8.49
C LEU A 421 -2.35 -15.87 8.55
N SER A 422 -1.68 -15.91 7.40
CA SER A 422 -0.21 -15.80 7.26
C SER A 422 0.26 -14.34 7.07
N TYR A 423 -0.64 -13.36 7.04
CA TYR A 423 -0.30 -11.95 6.85
C TYR A 423 -0.34 -11.17 8.16
N ARG A 424 0.61 -10.27 8.36
CA ARG A 424 0.69 -9.40 9.53
C ARG A 424 0.57 -7.95 9.10
N LEU A 425 -0.22 -7.18 9.85
CA LEU A 425 -0.21 -5.73 9.71
C LEU A 425 1.19 -5.26 10.11
N LYS A 426 1.84 -4.51 9.22
CA LYS A 426 3.11 -3.84 9.54
C LYS A 426 2.86 -2.47 10.15
N GLY A 427 1.76 -1.83 9.77
CA GLY A 427 1.27 -0.61 10.41
C GLY A 427 0.17 0.06 9.62
N SER A 428 -0.37 1.10 10.23
CA SER A 428 -1.37 2.00 9.66
C SER A 428 -0.94 3.47 9.75
N GLN A 429 -1.45 4.29 8.83
CA GLN A 429 -1.26 5.74 8.75
C GLN A 429 -2.58 6.42 8.40
N VAL A 430 -2.93 7.45 9.17
CA VAL A 430 -4.13 8.27 8.95
C VAL A 430 -3.84 9.77 8.97
N ASP A 431 -2.61 10.13 9.37
CA ASP A 431 -2.11 11.49 9.46
C ASP A 431 -0.65 11.55 9.01
N PHE A 432 -0.24 12.71 8.51
CA PHE A 432 1.12 12.98 8.04
C PHE A 432 2.17 13.04 9.17
N THR A 433 1.73 13.45 10.35
CA THR A 433 2.56 13.58 11.56
C THR A 433 1.79 13.09 12.77
N ASP A 434 2.50 12.68 13.82
CA ASP A 434 1.88 12.42 15.11
C ASP A 434 1.51 13.72 15.85
N SER A 435 1.00 13.58 17.09
CA SER A 435 0.61 14.70 17.96
C SER A 435 1.78 15.58 18.40
N TYR A 436 3.02 15.17 18.20
CA TYR A 436 4.24 15.93 18.51
C TYR A 436 4.82 16.59 17.26
N GLY A 437 4.21 16.40 16.08
CA GLY A 437 4.71 16.89 14.81
C GLY A 437 5.81 16.01 14.18
N VAL A 438 6.05 14.80 14.73
CA VAL A 438 7.00 13.85 14.15
C VAL A 438 6.35 13.21 12.92
N PRO A 439 7.01 13.17 11.74
CA PRO A 439 6.50 12.47 10.58
C PRO A 439 6.11 11.03 10.89
N THR A 440 4.91 10.62 10.49
CA THR A 440 4.56 9.20 10.58
C THR A 440 5.26 8.47 9.43
N LEU A 441 5.75 7.26 9.70
CA LEU A 441 6.36 6.40 8.69
C LEU A 441 5.52 5.13 8.51
N LEU A 442 5.43 4.69 7.26
CA LEU A 442 4.83 3.42 6.86
C LEU A 442 5.41 3.04 5.51
N GLY A 443 5.85 1.79 5.42
CA GLY A 443 6.27 1.18 4.17
C GLY A 443 6.18 -0.34 4.26
N ASN A 444 6.37 -0.98 3.12
CA ASN A 444 6.30 -2.40 2.86
C ASN A 444 7.68 -2.86 2.37
N SER A 445 8.29 -3.83 3.06
CA SER A 445 9.66 -4.29 2.77
C SER A 445 9.84 -4.71 1.31
N VAL A 446 8.74 -5.12 0.67
CA VAL A 446 8.68 -5.41 -0.75
C VAL A 446 8.50 -4.12 -1.55
N THR A 447 7.37 -3.41 -1.43
CA THR A 447 7.08 -2.24 -2.31
C THR A 447 8.11 -1.12 -2.16
N GLU A 448 8.58 -0.84 -0.95
CA GLU A 448 9.51 0.24 -0.62
C GLU A 448 10.93 -0.25 -0.29
N GLY A 449 11.27 -1.49 -0.65
CA GLY A 449 12.62 -2.04 -0.51
C GLY A 449 13.68 -1.10 -1.11
N GLY A 450 14.69 -0.73 -0.31
CA GLY A 450 15.69 0.28 -0.67
C GLY A 450 15.42 1.71 -0.18
N PHE A 451 14.23 2.07 0.33
CA PHE A 451 13.98 3.41 0.91
C PHE A 451 13.04 3.45 2.14
N MET A 452 12.84 2.29 2.78
CA MET A 452 11.95 2.08 3.93
C MET A 452 12.03 3.15 5.02
N GLN A 453 13.24 3.59 5.37
CA GLN A 453 13.51 4.56 6.45
C GLN A 453 12.85 5.93 6.23
N THR A 454 12.48 6.25 4.99
CA THR A 454 11.85 7.54 4.63
C THR A 454 10.41 7.38 4.15
N SER A 455 9.92 6.14 4.09
CA SER A 455 8.63 5.81 3.50
C SER A 455 7.47 6.36 4.33
N SER A 456 6.60 7.10 3.66
CA SER A 456 5.28 7.49 4.15
C SER A 456 4.29 7.29 3.01
N CYS A 457 3.38 6.33 3.16
CA CYS A 457 2.36 6.07 2.14
C CYS A 457 1.52 7.33 1.90
N ILE A 458 1.02 7.94 2.98
CA ILE A 458 0.17 9.14 2.92
C ILE A 458 0.88 10.34 2.30
N THR A 459 2.12 10.65 2.70
CA THR A 459 2.85 11.82 2.17
C THR A 459 3.29 11.61 0.74
N CYS A 460 3.77 10.41 0.39
CA CYS A 460 4.14 10.08 -0.97
C CYS A 460 2.92 10.22 -1.90
N HIS A 461 1.77 9.69 -1.49
CA HIS A 461 0.55 9.75 -2.28
C HIS A 461 -0.10 11.13 -2.31
N ALA A 462 0.14 12.01 -1.34
CA ALA A 462 -0.33 13.40 -1.41
C ALA A 462 0.17 14.12 -2.68
N ARG A 463 1.34 13.72 -3.20
CA ARG A 463 1.91 14.26 -4.44
C ARG A 463 1.23 13.77 -5.72
N ALA A 464 0.32 12.80 -5.64
CA ALA A 464 -0.46 12.36 -6.78
C ALA A 464 -1.34 13.51 -7.27
N GLY A 465 -1.12 13.94 -8.52
CA GLY A 465 -1.82 15.10 -9.06
C GLY A 465 -1.69 15.24 -10.57
N THR A 466 -2.47 16.17 -11.10
CA THR A 466 -2.54 16.56 -12.51
C THR A 466 -2.26 18.04 -12.66
N ASN A 467 -1.74 18.43 -13.83
CA ASN A 467 -1.66 19.82 -14.25
C ASN A 467 -2.37 20.02 -15.60
N ALA A 468 -2.16 21.15 -16.25
CA ALA A 468 -2.75 21.45 -17.57
C ALA A 468 -2.34 20.45 -18.67
N ALA A 469 -1.21 19.76 -18.52
CA ALA A 469 -0.76 18.72 -19.45
C ALA A 469 -1.38 17.34 -19.15
N GLY A 470 -2.11 17.19 -18.03
CA GLY A 470 -2.62 15.91 -17.54
C GLY A 470 -1.73 15.34 -16.43
N THR A 471 -1.74 14.02 -16.27
CA THR A 471 -0.92 13.33 -15.26
C THR A 471 0.43 12.86 -15.80
N ILE A 472 0.67 12.97 -17.11
CA ILE A 472 1.93 12.64 -17.76
C ILE A 472 2.39 13.81 -18.64
N PRO A 473 3.62 14.33 -18.47
CA PRO A 473 4.60 13.96 -17.43
C PRO A 473 4.07 14.22 -16.01
N LEU A 474 4.66 13.57 -15.01
CA LEU A 474 4.25 13.72 -13.61
C LEU A 474 4.23 15.18 -13.19
N ALA A 475 3.11 15.65 -12.62
CA ALA A 475 2.99 17.01 -12.11
C ALA A 475 3.93 17.24 -10.90
N LEU A 476 4.06 16.23 -10.04
CA LEU A 476 5.05 16.16 -8.96
C LEU A 476 5.76 14.81 -9.03
N GLY A 477 7.07 14.79 -8.79
CA GLY A 477 7.83 13.53 -8.73
C GLY A 477 7.32 12.61 -7.62
N VAL A 478 7.65 11.31 -7.70
CA VAL A 478 7.36 10.37 -6.60
C VAL A 478 8.37 10.56 -5.46
N PHE A 479 9.63 10.83 -5.81
CA PHE A 479 10.74 10.96 -4.89
C PHE A 479 11.24 12.40 -4.76
N VAL A 480 12.09 12.64 -3.76
CA VAL A 480 12.86 13.88 -3.63
C VAL A 480 14.27 13.68 -4.16
N ASN A 481 14.96 14.76 -4.53
CA ASN A 481 16.34 14.73 -5.04
C ASN A 481 17.35 14.54 -3.90
N SER A 482 17.16 13.49 -3.09
CA SER A 482 18.00 13.13 -1.95
C SER A 482 18.26 11.63 -1.98
N LEU A 483 19.52 11.25 -1.83
CA LEU A 483 19.95 9.86 -1.82
C LEU A 483 20.14 9.36 -0.40
N ASN A 484 19.82 8.09 -0.14
CA ASN A 484 20.22 7.39 1.06
C ASN A 484 21.66 6.88 0.98
N GLU A 485 22.14 6.24 2.04
CA GLU A 485 23.51 5.72 2.17
C GLU A 485 23.88 4.69 1.09
N THR A 486 22.88 4.03 0.50
CA THR A 486 23.04 3.04 -0.59
C THR A 486 22.82 3.63 -1.99
N GLY A 487 22.57 4.94 -2.10
CA GLY A 487 22.38 5.63 -3.37
C GLY A 487 20.98 5.56 -3.98
N TYR A 488 19.94 5.19 -3.21
CA TYR A 488 18.54 5.24 -3.64
C TYR A 488 17.89 6.58 -3.29
N LEU A 489 16.96 7.03 -4.13
CA LEU A 489 16.16 8.21 -3.82
C LEU A 489 15.27 7.96 -2.60
N GLN A 490 15.08 9.00 -1.81
CA GLN A 490 14.23 8.98 -0.62
C GLN A 490 12.79 9.38 -0.95
N SER A 491 11.85 8.76 -0.25
CA SER A 491 10.45 9.18 -0.28
C SER A 491 10.28 10.45 0.55
N ILE A 492 9.23 11.22 0.27
CA ILE A 492 8.85 12.35 1.10
C ILE A 492 8.01 11.87 2.29
N ASN A 493 8.17 12.49 3.45
CA ASN A 493 7.38 12.24 4.65
C ASN A 493 7.05 13.55 5.37
N GLY A 494 6.11 13.51 6.31
CA GLY A 494 5.57 14.69 6.98
C GLY A 494 4.45 15.39 6.20
N ALA A 495 4.07 16.59 6.64
CA ALA A 495 2.99 17.35 6.02
C ALA A 495 3.37 17.86 4.62
N PRO A 496 2.44 17.86 3.65
CA PRO A 496 2.72 18.32 2.29
C PRO A 496 2.95 19.84 2.24
N ASP A 497 3.90 20.29 1.41
CA ASP A 497 4.15 21.71 1.17
C ASP A 497 3.04 22.32 0.30
N PRO A 498 2.27 23.32 0.79
CA PRO A 498 1.19 23.94 0.03
C PRO A 498 1.65 24.62 -1.26
N ASN A 499 2.92 25.05 -1.35
CA ASN A 499 3.46 25.71 -2.54
C ASN A 499 3.62 24.76 -3.74
N LEU A 500 3.53 23.45 -3.52
CA LEU A 500 3.49 22.46 -4.61
C LEU A 500 2.18 22.53 -5.40
N TYR A 501 1.08 22.93 -4.75
CA TYR A 501 -0.25 22.96 -5.36
C TYR A 501 -0.62 24.36 -5.85
N PHE A 502 -0.22 25.41 -5.13
CA PHE A 502 -0.58 26.80 -5.43
C PHE A 502 0.65 27.70 -5.45
N ALA A 503 0.83 28.44 -6.55
CA ALA A 503 1.81 29.50 -6.61
C ALA A 503 1.28 30.75 -5.90
N SER A 504 2.15 31.37 -5.08
CA SER A 504 1.91 32.63 -4.37
C SER A 504 1.97 33.86 -5.30
N ASN A 505 1.21 33.82 -6.40
CA ASN A 505 1.06 34.91 -7.37
C ASN A 505 -0.09 35.87 -6.98
N GLN A 506 -0.22 36.99 -7.70
CA GLN A 506 -1.33 37.94 -7.55
C GLN A 506 -2.08 38.08 -8.90
N PRO A 507 -3.19 37.37 -9.13
CA PRO A 507 -3.89 36.44 -8.22
C PRO A 507 -3.16 35.08 -8.06
N PRO A 508 -3.47 34.30 -7.01
CA PRO A 508 -2.90 32.95 -6.84
C PRO A 508 -3.20 32.06 -8.04
N ALA A 509 -2.33 31.08 -8.31
CA ALA A 509 -2.48 30.19 -9.45
C ALA A 509 -2.32 28.73 -9.04
N LEU A 510 -3.22 27.87 -9.53
CA LEU A 510 -3.12 26.42 -9.38
C LEU A 510 -1.95 25.89 -10.22
N GLN A 511 -1.01 25.23 -9.57
CA GLN A 511 0.11 24.53 -10.20
C GLN A 511 -0.24 23.05 -10.41
N VAL A 512 -0.75 22.41 -9.36
CA VAL A 512 -1.08 20.99 -9.34
C VAL A 512 -2.41 20.79 -8.65
N LEU A 513 -3.34 20.13 -9.32
CA LEU A 513 -4.57 19.63 -8.71
C LEU A 513 -4.29 18.22 -8.18
N GLN A 514 -4.48 18.00 -6.88
CA GLN A 514 -4.32 16.67 -6.30
C GLN A 514 -5.38 15.71 -6.87
N THR A 515 -4.98 14.49 -7.16
CA THR A 515 -5.87 13.42 -7.63
C THR A 515 -6.36 12.55 -6.46
N ASP A 516 -6.60 13.21 -5.32
CA ASP A 516 -7.01 12.62 -4.06
C ASP A 516 -6.24 11.35 -3.71
N PHE A 517 -4.91 11.47 -3.67
CA PHE A 517 -3.96 10.42 -3.30
C PHE A 517 -3.84 9.24 -4.29
N VAL A 518 -4.47 9.28 -5.45
CA VAL A 518 -4.48 8.15 -6.40
C VAL A 518 -3.48 8.35 -7.53
N TRP A 519 -2.40 7.56 -7.52
CA TRP A 519 -1.45 7.47 -8.64
C TRP A 519 -1.97 6.70 -9.86
N GLY A 520 -3.06 5.94 -9.72
CA GLY A 520 -3.61 5.12 -10.81
C GLY A 520 -3.97 5.91 -12.07
N PHE A 521 -4.25 7.21 -11.95
CA PHE A 521 -4.49 8.09 -13.11
C PHE A 521 -3.32 8.18 -14.10
N LEU A 522 -2.10 7.80 -13.69
CA LEU A 522 -0.96 7.63 -14.60
C LEU A 522 -1.19 6.55 -15.66
N THR A 523 -2.17 5.67 -15.48
CA THR A 523 -2.51 4.64 -16.47
C THR A 523 -3.57 5.13 -17.48
N ALA A 524 -4.20 6.28 -17.24
CA ALA A 524 -5.22 6.83 -18.13
C ALA A 524 -4.61 7.21 -19.49
N GLY A 525 -5.16 6.64 -20.57
CA GLY A 525 -4.80 6.97 -21.94
C GLY A 525 -5.51 8.21 -22.48
N CYS A 526 -5.13 8.64 -23.69
CA CYS A 526 -5.84 9.67 -24.42
C CYS A 526 -7.02 9.06 -25.18
N VAL A 527 -8.13 9.78 -25.29
CA VAL A 527 -9.27 9.35 -26.11
C VAL A 527 -8.85 9.18 -27.57
N GLY A 528 -9.12 8.01 -28.14
CA GLY A 528 -8.90 7.73 -29.56
C GLY A 528 -7.43 7.69 -30.02
N ASN A 529 -6.45 7.81 -29.12
CA ASN A 529 -5.03 7.72 -29.45
C ASN A 529 -4.30 6.69 -28.58
N PRO A 530 -3.89 5.53 -29.14
CA PRO A 530 -3.15 4.49 -28.42
C PRO A 530 -1.65 4.81 -28.20
N LYS A 531 -1.10 5.90 -28.77
CA LYS A 531 0.35 6.21 -28.71
C LYS A 531 0.81 6.95 -27.45
N GLY A 532 -0.10 7.21 -26.51
CA GLY A 532 0.21 7.88 -25.25
C GLY A 532 0.39 9.40 -25.36
N PRO A 533 0.69 10.08 -24.24
CA PRO A 533 0.77 11.53 -24.11
C PRO A 533 1.80 12.19 -25.04
N PRO A 534 1.68 13.51 -25.34
CA PRO A 534 0.68 14.44 -24.83
C PRO A 534 -0.67 14.27 -25.54
N CYS A 535 -1.74 14.20 -24.74
CA CYS A 535 -3.10 14.22 -25.29
C CYS A 535 -3.40 15.63 -25.84
N PRO A 536 -4.23 15.76 -26.87
CA PRO A 536 -4.69 17.07 -27.32
C PRO A 536 -5.24 17.85 -26.12
N PRO A 537 -4.96 19.17 -26.02
CA PRO A 537 -5.60 20.00 -25.00
C PRO A 537 -7.11 19.77 -25.07
N ALA A 538 -7.75 19.55 -23.92
CA ALA A 538 -9.17 19.18 -23.84
C ALA A 538 -10.03 19.93 -24.90
N ALA A 539 -10.52 19.18 -25.90
CA ALA A 539 -11.57 19.68 -26.77
C ALA A 539 -12.83 19.92 -25.92
N LYS A 540 -13.70 20.83 -26.37
CA LYS A 540 -14.88 21.38 -25.64
C LYS A 540 -15.52 20.38 -24.66
N ALA A 541 -15.78 20.89 -23.45
CA ALA A 541 -16.38 20.24 -22.28
C ALA A 541 -17.10 18.92 -22.55
N ALA A 542 -16.75 17.89 -21.75
CA ALA A 542 -17.46 16.63 -21.73
C ALA A 542 -18.98 16.90 -21.68
N PRO A 543 -19.78 16.26 -22.56
CA PRO A 543 -21.22 16.45 -22.56
C PRO A 543 -21.81 16.04 -21.21
N SER A 544 -22.73 16.85 -20.70
CA SER A 544 -23.38 16.59 -19.42
C SER A 544 -24.13 15.26 -19.47
N LEU A 545 -23.81 14.34 -18.56
CA LEU A 545 -24.60 13.13 -18.34
C LEU A 545 -26.04 13.51 -17.96
N LYS A 546 -27.03 12.70 -18.39
CA LYS A 546 -28.36 12.74 -17.76
C LYS A 546 -28.18 12.42 -16.29
N SER A 547 -28.68 13.28 -15.40
CA SER A 547 -28.67 13.03 -13.97
C SER A 547 -29.58 11.85 -13.65
N GLU A 548 -29.02 10.65 -13.54
CA GLU A 548 -29.67 9.62 -12.73
C GLU A 548 -29.39 9.96 -11.27
N ALA A 549 -30.45 10.14 -10.50
CA ALA A 549 -30.38 10.49 -9.09
C ALA A 549 -29.51 9.45 -8.37
N ALA A 550 -28.46 9.93 -7.68
CA ALA A 550 -27.75 9.10 -6.74
C ALA A 550 -28.77 8.55 -5.71
N PRO A 551 -28.65 7.29 -5.25
CA PRO A 551 -29.44 6.82 -4.13
C PRO A 551 -29.21 7.77 -2.94
N ALA A 552 -30.30 8.21 -2.31
CA ALA A 552 -30.24 9.10 -1.17
C ALA A 552 -29.32 8.48 -0.10
N PRO A 553 -28.39 9.25 0.50
CA PRO A 553 -27.68 8.79 1.69
C PRO A 553 -28.72 8.41 2.73
N GLY A 554 -28.67 7.16 3.22
CA GLY A 554 -29.46 6.76 4.37
C GLY A 554 -29.25 7.78 5.50
N GLU A 555 -30.35 8.21 6.11
CA GLU A 555 -30.43 9.30 7.08
C GLU A 555 -29.34 9.14 8.17
N ARG A 556 -28.22 9.87 8.00
CA ARG A 556 -27.17 9.93 9.02
C ARG A 556 -27.70 10.85 10.12
N ARG A 557 -28.07 10.24 11.26
CA ARG A 557 -28.39 10.98 12.49
C ARG A 557 -27.22 11.92 12.81
N SER A 558 -27.53 13.18 13.05
CA SER A 558 -26.53 14.17 13.40
C SER A 558 -26.00 13.91 14.81
N VAL A 559 -24.80 14.39 15.13
CA VAL A 559 -24.24 14.36 16.49
C VAL A 559 -25.19 15.02 17.51
N ARG A 560 -26.04 15.98 17.08
CA ARG A 560 -27.07 16.56 17.95
C ARG A 560 -28.18 15.57 18.33
N ASP A 561 -28.55 14.66 17.44
CA ASP A 561 -29.62 13.67 17.69
C ASP A 561 -29.16 12.58 18.68
N LEU A 562 -27.85 12.31 18.73
CA LEU A 562 -27.23 11.40 19.70
C LEU A 562 -27.09 12.03 21.09
N ILE A 563 -26.93 13.36 21.17
CA ILE A 563 -26.80 14.07 22.46
C ILE A 563 -28.16 14.28 23.13
N GLN A 564 -29.24 14.52 22.36
CA GLN A 564 -30.57 14.75 22.93
C GLN A 564 -31.28 13.49 23.42
N SER A 565 -30.90 12.31 22.92
CA SER A 565 -31.49 11.03 23.35
C SER A 565 -30.92 10.48 24.68
N GLY A 566 -29.90 11.14 25.26
CA GLY A 566 -29.30 10.78 26.55
C GLY A 566 -29.79 11.58 27.76
N ALA A 567 -30.62 12.62 27.57
CA ALA A 567 -31.20 13.40 28.65
C ALA A 567 -32.63 12.93 28.93
N GLY A 568 -32.77 11.96 29.82
CA GLY A 568 -34.06 11.56 30.36
C GLY A 568 -34.80 12.77 30.94
N ARG A 569 -35.99 13.07 30.41
CA ARG A 569 -37.00 13.86 31.12
C ARG A 569 -37.35 13.12 32.40
N ALA A 570 -36.93 13.65 33.54
CA ALA A 570 -37.67 13.45 34.77
C ALA A 570 -39.02 14.17 34.59
N GLU A 571 -40.09 13.39 34.41
CA GLU A 571 -41.45 13.89 34.60
C GLU A 571 -41.68 14.01 36.10
N ASN A 572 -41.97 15.24 36.54
CA ASN A 572 -42.46 15.54 37.87
C ASN A 572 -43.86 14.93 38.03
N ASN A 573 -44.03 14.08 39.04
CA ASN A 573 -45.30 13.95 39.75
C ASN A 573 -45.23 14.85 40.98
N ASP A 574 -45.78 16.06 40.84
CA ASP A 574 -46.65 16.76 41.81
C ASP A 574 -46.92 18.20 41.32
#